data_AF-A0AAD8YBA3-F1
#
_entry.id   AF-A0AAD8YBA3-F1
#
_cell.length_a   1.000
_cell.length_b   1.000
_cell.length_c   1.000
_cell.angle_alpha   90.00
_cell.angle_beta   90.00
_cell.angle_gamma   90.00
#
_symmetry.space_group_name_H-M   'P 1'
#
loop_
_entity.id
_entity.type
_entity.pdbx_description
1 polymer ?
#
loop_
_entity_poly.entity_id
_entity_poly.type
_entity_poly.pdbx_seq_one_letter_code
_entity_poly.pdbx_strand_id
1 'polypeptide(L)'
;MKESYQSMGAAGDAKMSDGIINCKSSSYHSISETDTDVNKIAAKDIPSHQSAHRKRCCKKHKSFLSGIILGAFLVCSRTLYEDVRLMMTIIHSSSTNHRTHNPKLHTLNTLLHLHSHNQTIVSIGPRPYFLINEMDNSNPELKRTLQKCALNIKSFRPSDFVLGHRGAALQFPEHTDRSHDAATRMGAGVVECDINLTKDKQLICRHEMCDLHLTTNVLMTPLASKCTKQFRPAIGNLPATAKCCTTDFTLSEIQTQMCGRMSSSNKHAKTPQQYISHTKSFQTELYAHDCPHIQSHKNFIDVVNANGGSFSPEYKMLDYKFTKQYTRQMFLQQVLHDYNSTDPSRVYFQGFEWEDLYYVAKKQFGLNTFALDKNWIALTYTRHQLLNYFHPLVDHGVTAIAPSISMLLEVDTENNLVPTLYAKVARELGLGIVAWTLERSDALSKGGGWYYSTISQVLRTDSDVIKVLDVLYEDVGIMAIWTDWPSVATFYANCKGISLR
;
A
#
# COMPACT_ATOMS: atom_id res chain seq x y z
N MET A 1 -9.96 27.40 8.44
CA MET A 1 -10.11 26.59 9.66
C MET A 1 -8.81 25.81 9.88
N LYS A 2 -8.43 25.52 11.13
CA LYS A 2 -7.22 24.76 11.46
C LYS A 2 -7.66 23.52 12.21
N GLU A 3 -7.22 22.34 11.78
CA GLU A 3 -7.21 21.16 12.65
C GLU A 3 -5.77 20.69 12.83
N SER A 4 -5.44 20.43 14.09
CA SER A 4 -4.13 19.99 14.53
C SER A 4 -4.28 18.60 15.11
N TYR A 5 -3.59 17.63 14.52
CA TYR A 5 -3.32 16.35 15.18
C TYR A 5 -2.62 16.63 16.53
N GLN A 6 -3.37 16.49 17.63
CA GLN A 6 -2.80 16.45 18.97
C GLN A 6 -2.95 15.04 19.54
N SER A 7 -1.81 14.50 19.98
CA SER A 7 -1.72 13.24 20.71
C SER A 7 -2.43 13.37 22.06
N MET A 8 -3.43 12.53 22.32
CA MET A 8 -3.90 12.31 23.68
C MET A 8 -2.90 11.42 24.42
N GLY A 9 -2.06 12.04 25.24
CA GLY A 9 -1.29 11.34 26.27
C GLY A 9 -2.18 11.06 27.47
N ALA A 10 -1.97 9.92 28.12
CA ALA A 10 -2.70 9.55 29.33
C ALA A 10 -2.34 10.46 30.52
N ALA A 11 -3.33 10.74 31.38
CA ALA A 11 -3.15 11.21 32.74
C ALA A 11 -4.40 10.85 33.56
N GLY A 12 -4.23 10.25 34.74
CA GLY A 12 -5.35 9.77 35.56
C GLY A 12 -4.93 8.97 36.78
N ASP A 13 -3.84 9.36 37.46
CA ASP A 13 -3.40 8.72 38.70
C ASP A 13 -4.44 8.91 39.83
N ALA A 14 -4.90 7.80 40.41
CA ALA A 14 -5.60 7.79 41.69
C ALA A 14 -4.68 7.18 42.76
N LYS A 15 -4.29 8.00 43.74
CA LYS A 15 -3.45 7.56 44.87
C LYS A 15 -4.24 6.62 45.80
N MET A 16 -3.60 5.54 46.23
CA MET A 16 -3.84 4.97 47.56
C MET A 16 -2.51 4.52 48.20
N SER A 17 -2.45 4.60 49.52
CA SER A 17 -1.23 4.79 50.30
C SER A 17 -0.68 3.52 50.96
N ASP A 18 0.65 3.49 51.07
CA ASP A 18 1.50 2.91 52.12
C ASP A 18 1.26 1.47 52.62
N GLY A 19 2.28 0.64 52.41
CA GLY A 19 2.45 -0.70 52.97
C GLY A 19 3.91 -1.13 52.96
N ILE A 20 4.69 -0.65 53.94
CA ILE A 20 6.13 -0.91 54.08
C ILE A 20 6.41 -2.38 54.41
N ILE A 21 7.42 -3.01 53.79
CA ILE A 21 8.39 -3.91 54.44
C ILE A 21 9.65 -4.07 53.55
N ASN A 22 10.82 -4.00 54.20
CA ASN A 22 12.14 -4.17 53.59
C ASN A 22 12.49 -5.64 53.33
N CYS A 23 13.37 -5.91 52.36
CA CYS A 23 14.57 -6.71 52.65
C CYS A 23 15.74 -6.38 51.71
N LYS A 24 16.97 -6.59 52.18
CA LYS A 24 18.20 -5.94 51.69
C LYS A 24 18.99 -6.75 50.66
N SER A 25 19.79 -6.03 49.89
CA SER A 25 20.91 -6.52 49.08
C SER A 25 22.20 -6.76 49.86
N SER A 26 23.01 -7.73 49.42
CA SER A 26 24.45 -7.86 49.69
C SER A 26 25.08 -8.62 48.48
N SER A 27 25.82 -7.99 47.57
CA SER A 27 27.19 -7.43 47.64
C SER A 27 28.29 -8.47 47.36
N TYR A 28 29.14 -8.16 46.38
CA TYR A 28 30.31 -8.91 45.91
C TYR A 28 31.41 -9.07 46.99
N HIS A 29 32.21 -10.16 46.89
CA HIS A 29 33.65 -10.04 46.68
C HIS A 29 34.31 -11.33 46.14
N SER A 30 35.57 -11.20 45.73
CA SER A 30 36.39 -12.05 44.85
C SER A 30 37.64 -12.62 45.56
N ILE A 31 38.51 -13.35 44.81
CA ILE A 31 39.90 -13.87 45.10
C ILE A 31 39.94 -15.42 44.95
N SER A 32 40.90 -16.08 44.28
CA SER A 32 41.94 -15.70 43.30
C SER A 32 42.50 -16.94 42.57
N GLU A 33 43.35 -16.74 41.55
CA GLU A 33 44.06 -17.77 40.75
C GLU A 33 45.31 -18.35 41.44
N THR A 34 45.86 -19.47 40.94
CA THR A 34 47.26 -19.63 40.40
C THR A 34 47.63 -21.09 40.03
N ASP A 35 48.24 -21.30 38.84
CA ASP A 35 49.41 -22.16 38.44
C ASP A 35 49.63 -23.62 38.99
N THR A 36 50.34 -24.61 38.42
CA THR A 36 51.09 -24.98 37.15
C THR A 36 51.46 -26.50 37.24
N ASP A 37 52.12 -27.26 36.33
CA ASP A 37 52.14 -27.43 34.85
C ASP A 37 53.05 -28.67 34.48
N VAL A 38 53.18 -29.02 33.18
CA VAL A 38 54.26 -29.83 32.52
C VAL A 38 54.22 -31.40 32.51
N ASN A 39 53.85 -31.95 31.33
CA ASN A 39 54.40 -33.09 30.52
C ASN A 39 54.97 -34.42 31.11
N LYS A 40 54.59 -35.57 30.47
CA LYS A 40 55.53 -36.52 29.77
C LYS A 40 54.91 -37.69 28.95
N ILE A 41 55.18 -37.70 27.62
CA ILE A 41 55.68 -38.80 26.74
C ILE A 41 54.91 -40.16 26.51
N ALA A 42 54.38 -40.32 25.26
CA ALA A 42 54.46 -41.45 24.26
C ALA A 42 54.06 -42.93 24.63
N ALA A 43 53.79 -43.90 23.72
CA ALA A 43 53.87 -44.02 22.24
C ALA A 43 53.03 -45.23 21.67
N LYS A 44 52.95 -45.36 20.32
CA LYS A 44 52.71 -46.59 19.49
C LYS A 44 51.30 -47.22 19.44
N ASP A 45 50.85 -47.90 18.35
CA ASP A 45 51.40 -48.17 17.00
C ASP A 45 50.27 -48.39 15.95
N ILE A 46 50.59 -48.26 14.65
CA ILE A 46 49.71 -48.52 13.47
C ILE A 46 50.41 -49.52 12.53
N PRO A 47 49.72 -50.46 11.85
CA PRO A 47 50.25 -51.18 10.68
C PRO A 47 49.76 -50.61 9.34
N SER A 48 50.63 -50.60 8.33
CA SER A 48 50.34 -50.19 6.96
C SER A 48 51.16 -51.00 5.94
N HIS A 49 50.61 -51.25 4.74
CA HIS A 49 51.33 -51.46 3.47
C HIS A 49 50.34 -51.13 2.33
N GLN A 50 50.61 -50.20 1.40
CA GLN A 50 51.58 -50.22 0.29
C GLN A 50 51.32 -51.33 -0.76
N SER A 51 51.58 -51.17 -2.07
CA SER A 51 51.67 -50.03 -3.02
C SER A 51 52.02 -50.61 -4.42
N ALA A 52 51.73 -49.93 -5.54
CA ALA A 52 52.62 -49.90 -6.74
C ALA A 52 52.07 -49.11 -7.95
N HIS A 53 52.99 -48.44 -8.67
CA HIS A 53 52.79 -47.68 -9.92
C HIS A 53 52.86 -48.56 -11.21
N ARG A 54 52.34 -48.08 -12.37
CA ARG A 54 53.18 -47.48 -13.47
C ARG A 54 52.46 -47.12 -14.79
N LYS A 55 52.71 -45.86 -15.22
CA LYS A 55 53.08 -45.31 -16.56
C LYS A 55 52.35 -45.68 -17.89
N ARG A 56 52.10 -44.59 -18.64
CA ARG A 56 51.80 -44.39 -20.09
C ARG A 56 52.52 -45.33 -21.09
N CYS A 57 51.88 -45.66 -22.24
CA CYS A 57 52.36 -45.25 -23.58
C CYS A 57 51.40 -45.51 -24.80
N CYS A 58 51.19 -44.46 -25.60
CA CYS A 58 51.07 -44.33 -27.08
C CYS A 58 50.54 -45.42 -28.07
N LYS A 59 49.66 -44.90 -28.97
CA LYS A 59 49.62 -44.97 -30.47
C LYS A 59 48.68 -45.94 -31.22
N LYS A 60 47.73 -45.31 -31.96
CA LYS A 60 47.23 -45.51 -33.36
C LYS A 60 46.89 -46.95 -33.83
N HIS A 61 45.78 -47.21 -34.52
CA HIS A 61 45.37 -46.58 -35.80
C HIS A 61 43.85 -46.72 -36.12
N LYS A 62 43.34 -45.84 -37.01
CA LYS A 62 42.25 -45.97 -38.04
C LYS A 62 41.22 -47.13 -37.92
N SER A 63 39.92 -46.98 -38.25
CA SER A 63 39.09 -45.85 -38.70
C SER A 63 37.66 -46.35 -38.93
N PHE A 64 36.61 -45.59 -38.59
CA PHE A 64 35.37 -45.59 -39.37
C PHE A 64 34.62 -44.26 -39.17
N LEU A 65 34.13 -43.67 -40.25
CA LEU A 65 33.59 -42.31 -40.28
C LEU A 65 32.25 -42.31 -41.02
N SER A 66 31.15 -41.98 -40.34
CA SER A 66 29.89 -41.51 -40.95
C SER A 66 28.86 -41.21 -39.86
N GLY A 67 28.20 -40.04 -39.91
CA GLY A 67 26.90 -39.85 -39.24
C GLY A 67 26.61 -38.57 -38.45
N ILE A 68 27.61 -37.77 -38.03
CA ILE A 68 27.36 -36.62 -37.13
C ILE A 68 28.05 -35.31 -37.56
N ILE A 69 27.99 -34.95 -38.84
CA ILE A 69 28.21 -33.55 -39.30
C ILE A 69 27.21 -33.22 -40.42
N LEU A 70 25.93 -33.05 -40.07
CA LEU A 70 24.95 -32.32 -40.91
C LEU A 70 23.75 -31.74 -40.12
N GLY A 71 23.48 -32.23 -38.90
CA GLY A 71 22.39 -31.70 -38.06
C GLY A 71 22.68 -30.39 -37.31
N ALA A 72 23.95 -30.05 -37.07
CA ALA A 72 24.32 -28.93 -36.18
C ALA A 72 24.27 -27.54 -36.85
N PHE A 73 24.32 -27.46 -38.19
CA PHE A 73 24.39 -26.18 -38.91
C PHE A 73 23.04 -25.60 -39.36
N LEU A 74 21.94 -26.33 -39.19
CA LEU A 74 20.58 -25.86 -39.53
C LEU A 74 19.75 -25.38 -38.32
N VAL A 75 20.27 -25.51 -37.10
CA VAL A 75 19.58 -25.08 -35.86
C VAL A 75 20.07 -23.71 -35.35
N CYS A 76 21.31 -23.30 -35.65
CA CYS A 76 21.86 -22.00 -35.24
C CYS A 76 21.68 -20.85 -36.24
N SER A 77 21.12 -21.08 -37.43
CA SER A 77 20.92 -20.04 -38.45
C SER A 77 19.56 -19.33 -38.38
N ARG A 78 18.57 -19.89 -37.66
CA ARG A 78 17.22 -19.32 -37.55
C ARG A 78 17.09 -18.25 -36.47
N THR A 79 17.77 -18.41 -35.33
CA THR A 79 17.77 -17.43 -34.23
C THR A 79 18.48 -16.13 -34.64
N LEU A 80 19.66 -16.25 -35.26
CA LEU A 80 20.46 -15.10 -35.72
C LEU A 80 19.78 -14.24 -36.81
N TYR A 81 18.77 -14.76 -37.53
CA TYR A 81 18.10 -14.02 -38.60
C TYR A 81 16.94 -13.15 -38.10
N GLU A 82 16.22 -13.59 -37.06
CA GLU A 82 15.13 -12.80 -36.45
C GLU A 82 15.69 -11.64 -35.60
N ASP A 83 16.79 -11.86 -34.86
CA ASP A 83 17.43 -10.82 -34.03
C ASP A 83 17.92 -9.62 -34.87
N VAL A 84 18.47 -9.88 -36.07
CA VAL A 84 18.92 -8.83 -37.00
C VAL A 84 17.75 -8.07 -37.60
N ARG A 85 16.60 -8.73 -37.82
CA ARG A 85 15.39 -8.11 -38.36
C ARG A 85 14.72 -7.19 -37.33
N LEU A 86 14.74 -7.58 -36.06
CA LEU A 86 14.29 -6.75 -34.94
C LEU A 86 15.16 -5.48 -34.79
N MET A 87 16.49 -5.63 -34.84
CA MET A 87 17.45 -4.51 -34.85
C MET A 87 17.24 -3.53 -36.00
N MET A 88 17.04 -4.01 -37.23
CA MET A 88 16.83 -3.15 -38.40
C MET A 88 15.52 -2.34 -38.34
N THR A 89 14.48 -2.85 -37.67
CA THR A 89 13.18 -2.17 -37.54
C THR A 89 13.26 -1.00 -36.56
N ILE A 90 14.15 -1.06 -35.57
CA ILE A 90 14.37 0.00 -34.57
C ILE A 90 15.10 1.23 -35.16
N ILE A 91 15.82 1.05 -36.27
CA ILE A 91 16.68 2.10 -36.87
C ILE A 91 15.89 3.07 -37.77
N HIS A 92 14.66 2.75 -38.19
CA HIS A 92 13.90 3.55 -39.17
C HIS A 92 12.72 4.38 -38.60
N SER A 93 12.72 4.69 -37.30
CA SER A 93 11.70 5.57 -36.69
C SER A 93 12.31 6.65 -35.80
N SER A 94 12.92 7.66 -36.42
CA SER A 94 13.37 8.89 -35.72
C SER A 94 12.88 10.15 -36.43
N SER A 95 11.64 10.57 -36.10
CA SER A 95 11.11 11.90 -36.45
C SER A 95 10.70 12.65 -35.19
N THR A 96 11.66 13.37 -34.62
CA THR A 96 11.51 14.58 -33.77
C THR A 96 10.28 14.68 -32.86
N ASN A 97 10.46 14.43 -31.56
CA ASN A 97 9.90 15.27 -30.50
C ASN A 97 10.71 15.10 -29.21
N HIS A 98 11.32 16.18 -28.71
CA HIS A 98 12.10 16.15 -27.47
C HIS A 98 11.19 16.05 -26.24
N ARG A 99 10.90 14.82 -25.80
CA ARG A 99 10.55 14.53 -24.41
C ARG A 99 11.83 14.11 -23.67
N THR A 100 12.02 14.63 -22.46
CA THR A 100 13.13 14.24 -21.57
C THR A 100 12.85 12.84 -21.00
N HIS A 101 13.24 11.80 -21.75
CA HIS A 101 13.09 10.41 -21.34
C HIS A 101 14.03 10.07 -20.17
N ASN A 102 13.46 9.60 -19.06
CA ASN A 102 14.22 9.04 -17.94
C ASN A 102 14.52 7.55 -18.23
N PRO A 103 15.80 7.14 -18.40
CA PRO A 103 16.14 5.78 -18.80
C PRO A 103 15.83 4.72 -17.72
N LYS A 104 15.61 5.11 -16.44
CA LYS A 104 15.30 4.14 -15.37
C LYS A 104 13.87 3.58 -15.41
N LEU A 105 12.94 4.17 -16.18
CA LEU A 105 11.62 3.55 -16.40
C LEU A 105 11.71 2.25 -17.20
N HIS A 106 12.74 2.09 -18.04
CA HIS A 106 12.83 0.96 -18.97
C HIS A 106 13.18 -0.39 -18.30
N THR A 107 13.75 -0.42 -17.10
CA THR A 107 14.04 -1.69 -16.40
C THR A 107 12.83 -2.29 -15.68
N LEU A 108 11.79 -1.52 -15.39
CA LEU A 108 10.46 -2.06 -15.03
C LEU A 108 9.72 -2.62 -16.26
N ASN A 109 10.01 -2.10 -17.46
CA ASN A 109 9.26 -2.42 -18.67
C ASN A 109 9.35 -3.89 -19.13
N THR A 110 10.41 -4.64 -18.79
CA THR A 110 10.55 -6.02 -19.29
C THR A 110 9.54 -7.00 -18.66
N LEU A 111 9.20 -6.81 -17.37
CA LEU A 111 8.10 -7.54 -16.73
C LEU A 111 6.73 -6.96 -17.10
N LEU A 112 6.64 -5.65 -17.40
CA LEU A 112 5.42 -5.06 -17.98
C LEU A 112 5.13 -5.63 -19.39
N HIS A 113 6.14 -5.88 -20.22
CA HIS A 113 5.99 -6.44 -21.57
C HIS A 113 5.68 -7.95 -21.59
N LEU A 114 5.81 -8.66 -20.47
CA LEU A 114 5.28 -10.02 -20.35
C LEU A 114 3.74 -10.07 -20.26
N HIS A 115 3.06 -8.93 -20.02
CA HIS A 115 1.59 -8.81 -20.12
C HIS A 115 1.07 -8.78 -21.57
N SER A 116 1.68 -9.58 -22.46
CA SER A 116 1.25 -9.79 -23.85
C SER A 116 -0.19 -10.30 -24.02
N HIS A 117 -0.87 -10.63 -22.91
CA HIS A 117 -2.28 -11.00 -22.84
C HIS A 117 -3.10 -10.21 -21.79
N ASN A 118 -2.73 -8.96 -21.47
CA ASN A 118 -3.59 -8.00 -20.75
C ASN A 118 -4.12 -8.47 -19.37
N GLN A 119 -3.47 -9.46 -18.75
CA GLN A 119 -3.87 -10.10 -17.50
C GLN A 119 -2.75 -10.00 -16.46
N THR A 120 -2.99 -9.28 -15.37
CA THR A 120 -2.07 -9.17 -14.25
C THR A 120 -2.04 -10.47 -13.46
N ILE A 121 -0.85 -11.07 -13.32
CA ILE A 121 -0.64 -12.27 -12.50
C ILE A 121 -0.74 -11.86 -11.03
N VAL A 122 -1.81 -12.30 -10.36
CA VAL A 122 -2.06 -11.99 -8.95
C VAL A 122 -1.23 -12.88 -8.02
N SER A 123 -0.52 -12.24 -7.08
CA SER A 123 0.28 -12.85 -6.04
C SER A 123 -0.07 -12.24 -4.69
N ILE A 124 -0.77 -13.00 -3.85
CA ILE A 124 -1.25 -12.55 -2.54
C ILE A 124 -0.18 -12.61 -1.42
N GLY A 125 0.92 -13.35 -1.62
CA GLY A 125 1.92 -13.57 -0.58
C GLY A 125 1.41 -14.33 0.66
N PRO A 126 2.17 -14.32 1.78
CA PRO A 126 1.90 -15.18 2.93
C PRO A 126 0.84 -14.65 3.90
N ARG A 127 0.52 -13.34 3.89
CA ARG A 127 -0.31 -12.71 4.94
C ARG A 127 -1.70 -13.35 5.08
N PRO A 128 -2.46 -13.66 4.00
CA PRO A 128 -3.79 -14.28 4.16
C PRO A 128 -3.71 -15.65 4.84
N TYR A 129 -2.74 -16.49 4.46
CA TYR A 129 -2.54 -17.82 5.05
C TYR A 129 -2.15 -17.75 6.53
N PHE A 130 -1.29 -16.79 6.91
CA PHE A 130 -0.95 -16.52 8.31
C PHE A 130 -2.21 -16.20 9.12
N LEU A 131 -3.02 -15.24 8.65
CA LEU A 131 -4.24 -14.82 9.35
C LEU A 131 -5.25 -15.96 9.49
N ILE A 132 -5.45 -16.79 8.45
CA ILE A 132 -6.38 -17.92 8.46
C ILE A 132 -5.95 -19.02 9.46
N ASN A 133 -4.66 -19.24 9.62
CA ASN A 133 -4.13 -20.20 10.61
C ASN A 133 -4.37 -19.71 12.05
N GLU A 134 -4.24 -18.40 12.28
CA GLU A 134 -4.45 -17.74 13.57
C GLU A 134 -5.94 -17.42 13.88
N MET A 135 -6.88 -17.75 12.99
CA MET A 135 -8.32 -17.62 13.29
C MET A 135 -8.68 -18.54 14.46
N ASP A 136 -9.41 -18.01 15.45
CA ASP A 136 -10.05 -18.82 16.49
C ASP A 136 -11.27 -19.59 15.93
N ASN A 137 -12.09 -20.17 16.81
CA ASN A 137 -13.30 -20.90 16.42
C ASN A 137 -14.60 -20.10 16.66
N SER A 138 -14.55 -18.76 16.76
CA SER A 138 -15.77 -17.94 16.98
C SER A 138 -16.69 -17.93 15.76
N ASN A 139 -16.13 -18.08 14.55
CA ASN A 139 -16.87 -18.37 13.32
C ASN A 139 -16.25 -19.60 12.63
N PRO A 140 -16.66 -20.83 13.01
CA PRO A 140 -16.05 -22.06 12.50
C PRO A 140 -16.42 -22.36 11.05
N GLU A 141 -17.50 -21.78 10.53
CA GLU A 141 -17.92 -21.92 9.13
C GLU A 141 -17.05 -21.08 8.19
N LEU A 142 -16.86 -19.80 8.51
CA LEU A 142 -15.96 -18.91 7.79
C LEU A 142 -14.53 -19.49 7.77
N LYS A 143 -14.01 -19.88 8.93
CA LYS A 143 -12.68 -20.49 9.05
C LYS A 143 -12.55 -21.74 8.18
N ARG A 144 -13.50 -22.66 8.24
CA ARG A 144 -13.49 -23.88 7.40
C ARG A 144 -13.56 -23.55 5.91
N THR A 145 -14.35 -22.56 5.53
CA THR A 145 -14.50 -22.10 4.14
C THR A 145 -13.17 -21.53 3.60
N LEU A 146 -12.53 -20.64 4.35
CA LEU A 146 -11.25 -20.04 3.96
C LEU A 146 -10.10 -21.05 3.99
N GLN A 147 -10.06 -21.96 4.97
CA GLN A 147 -9.09 -23.07 4.99
C GLN A 147 -9.28 -24.02 3.80
N LYS A 148 -10.51 -24.41 3.47
CA LYS A 148 -10.81 -25.23 2.30
C LYS A 148 -10.43 -24.51 1.01
N CYS A 149 -10.68 -23.21 0.91
CA CYS A 149 -10.23 -22.39 -0.21
C CYS A 149 -8.69 -22.39 -0.32
N ALA A 150 -7.98 -22.09 0.77
CA ALA A 150 -6.52 -22.03 0.84
C ALA A 150 -5.83 -23.30 0.31
N LEU A 151 -6.40 -24.47 0.59
CA LEU A 151 -5.89 -25.78 0.13
C LEU A 151 -6.20 -26.08 -1.35
N ASN A 152 -7.27 -25.51 -1.91
CA ASN A 152 -7.81 -25.91 -3.21
C ASN A 152 -7.59 -24.88 -4.32
N ILE A 153 -7.52 -23.58 -4.00
CA ILE A 153 -7.34 -22.51 -4.98
C ILE A 153 -6.03 -22.68 -5.78
N LYS A 154 -6.12 -22.51 -7.10
CA LYS A 154 -4.98 -22.73 -8.04
C LYS A 154 -4.41 -21.43 -8.60
N SER A 155 -5.21 -20.38 -8.66
CA SER A 155 -4.88 -19.07 -9.19
C SER A 155 -5.79 -18.03 -8.55
N PHE A 156 -5.29 -16.82 -8.35
CA PHE A 156 -6.08 -15.67 -7.93
C PHE A 156 -6.39 -14.77 -9.12
N ARG A 157 -7.57 -14.14 -9.10
CA ARG A 157 -8.02 -13.11 -10.05
C ARG A 157 -8.11 -11.76 -9.34
N PRO A 158 -7.92 -10.62 -10.05
CA PRO A 158 -8.23 -9.32 -9.50
C PRO A 158 -9.73 -9.21 -9.15
N SER A 159 -10.07 -8.38 -8.18
CA SER A 159 -11.46 -8.16 -7.77
C SER A 159 -11.79 -6.68 -7.63
N ASP A 160 -12.85 -6.21 -8.28
CA ASP A 160 -13.33 -4.83 -8.16
C ASP A 160 -13.94 -4.52 -6.77
N PHE A 161 -14.12 -5.55 -5.93
CA PHE A 161 -14.38 -5.38 -4.50
C PHE A 161 -13.17 -4.82 -3.74
N VAL A 162 -11.96 -4.97 -4.28
CA VAL A 162 -10.71 -4.64 -3.57
C VAL A 162 -10.11 -3.36 -4.15
N LEU A 163 -10.09 -2.32 -3.33
CA LEU A 163 -9.61 -0.99 -3.68
C LEU A 163 -8.27 -0.73 -2.96
N GLY A 164 -7.19 -0.62 -3.74
CA GLY A 164 -5.84 -0.35 -3.21
C GLY A 164 -5.68 1.09 -2.75
N HIS A 165 -5.82 1.33 -1.45
CA HIS A 165 -5.73 2.65 -0.84
C HIS A 165 -4.28 3.15 -0.95
N ARG A 166 -4.08 4.16 -1.79
CA ARG A 166 -2.78 4.73 -2.19
C ARG A 166 -1.82 3.70 -2.76
N GLY A 167 -2.37 2.62 -3.33
CA GLY A 167 -1.67 1.39 -3.67
C GLY A 167 -1.67 0.37 -2.53
N ALA A 168 -0.48 -0.17 -2.20
CA ALA A 168 -0.25 -1.15 -1.13
C ALA A 168 0.47 -0.48 0.07
N ALA A 169 -0.14 0.60 0.59
CA ALA A 169 0.47 1.57 1.50
C ALA A 169 0.91 1.04 2.87
N LEU A 170 0.59 -0.21 3.24
CA LEU A 170 1.08 -0.83 4.48
C LEU A 170 2.60 -1.01 4.44
N GLN A 171 3.16 -1.47 3.32
CA GLN A 171 4.61 -1.76 3.17
C GLN A 171 5.30 -1.01 2.03
N PHE A 172 4.54 -0.37 1.14
CA PHE A 172 5.07 0.45 0.05
C PHE A 172 4.80 1.94 0.31
N PRO A 173 5.71 2.86 -0.03
CA PRO A 173 5.46 4.29 0.10
C PRO A 173 4.24 4.74 -0.71
N GLU A 174 3.23 5.31 -0.03
CA GLU A 174 1.94 5.71 -0.62
C GLU A 174 2.09 6.64 -1.84
N HIS A 175 1.24 6.43 -2.85
CA HIS A 175 1.19 7.19 -4.12
C HIS A 175 2.49 7.17 -4.94
N THR A 176 3.21 6.04 -4.90
CA THR A 176 4.37 5.78 -5.76
C THR A 176 4.07 4.75 -6.83
N ASP A 177 4.86 4.75 -7.91
CA ASP A 177 4.86 3.71 -8.96
C ASP A 177 4.80 2.29 -8.37
N ARG A 178 5.66 2.02 -7.39
CA ARG A 178 5.75 0.71 -6.72
C ARG A 178 4.53 0.37 -5.89
N SER A 179 3.94 1.34 -5.19
CA SER A 179 2.73 1.11 -4.39
C SER A 179 1.54 0.74 -5.29
N HIS A 180 1.40 1.41 -6.44
CA HIS A 180 0.34 1.12 -7.41
C HIS A 180 0.55 -0.23 -8.11
N ASP A 181 1.77 -0.53 -8.60
CA ASP A 181 2.09 -1.85 -9.17
C ASP A 181 1.84 -2.97 -8.16
N ALA A 182 2.33 -2.83 -6.92
CA ALA A 182 2.11 -3.78 -5.84
C ALA A 182 0.62 -4.03 -5.56
N ALA A 183 -0.23 -2.99 -5.55
CA ALA A 183 -1.67 -3.16 -5.34
C ALA A 183 -2.33 -4.02 -6.43
N THR A 184 -2.03 -3.74 -7.69
CA THR A 184 -2.58 -4.53 -8.81
C THR A 184 -2.06 -5.97 -8.79
N ARG A 185 -0.78 -6.19 -8.47
CA ARG A 185 -0.20 -7.53 -8.26
C ARG A 185 -0.81 -8.27 -7.09
N MET A 186 -1.23 -7.58 -6.04
CA MET A 186 -1.93 -8.18 -4.90
C MET A 186 -3.42 -8.43 -5.17
N GLY A 187 -3.93 -8.05 -6.35
CA GLY A 187 -5.28 -8.34 -6.82
C GLY A 187 -6.31 -7.23 -6.62
N ALA A 188 -5.88 -6.02 -6.26
CA ALA A 188 -6.77 -4.86 -6.26
C ALA A 188 -7.36 -4.64 -7.67
N GLY A 189 -8.69 -4.68 -7.79
CA GLY A 189 -9.38 -4.33 -9.03
C GLY A 189 -9.27 -2.84 -9.31
N VAL A 190 -9.41 -2.01 -8.28
CA VAL A 190 -9.37 -0.55 -8.33
C VAL A 190 -8.17 -0.03 -7.55
N VAL A 191 -7.53 1.05 -8.00
CA VAL A 191 -6.40 1.70 -7.29
C VAL A 191 -6.68 3.20 -7.10
N GLU A 192 -6.29 3.75 -5.95
CA GLU A 192 -6.49 5.16 -5.61
C GLU A 192 -5.47 6.11 -6.24
N CYS A 193 -5.88 7.37 -6.47
CA CYS A 193 -4.98 8.51 -6.49
C CYS A 193 -5.61 9.67 -5.71
N ASP A 194 -4.98 10.11 -4.62
CA ASP A 194 -5.35 11.35 -3.92
C ASP A 194 -4.86 12.54 -4.76
N ILE A 195 -5.74 13.33 -5.36
CA ILE A 195 -5.30 14.36 -6.32
C ILE A 195 -5.06 15.70 -5.62
N ASN A 196 -3.82 16.18 -5.71
CA ASN A 196 -3.39 17.51 -5.31
C ASN A 196 -2.78 18.30 -6.50
N LEU A 197 -2.46 19.58 -6.27
CA LEU A 197 -1.80 20.45 -7.26
C LEU A 197 -0.35 20.76 -6.91
N THR A 198 0.49 20.83 -7.93
CA THR A 198 1.84 21.40 -7.86
C THR A 198 1.84 22.92 -8.06
N LYS A 199 2.99 23.56 -7.85
CA LYS A 199 3.21 25.00 -8.07
C LYS A 199 2.87 25.47 -9.49
N ASP A 200 3.15 24.61 -10.47
CA ASP A 200 2.86 24.76 -11.91
C ASP A 200 1.49 24.18 -12.31
N LYS A 201 0.59 23.98 -11.34
CA LYS A 201 -0.82 23.56 -11.50
C LYS A 201 -0.98 22.22 -12.24
N GLN A 202 0.00 21.33 -12.11
CA GLN A 202 -0.11 19.95 -12.57
C GLN A 202 -0.78 19.09 -11.49
N LEU A 203 -1.47 18.03 -11.92
CA LEU A 203 -2.10 17.07 -11.02
C LEU A 203 -1.09 16.03 -10.54
N ILE A 204 -1.06 15.76 -9.23
CA ILE A 204 -0.14 14.82 -8.60
C ILE A 204 -0.88 13.91 -7.61
N CYS A 205 -0.52 12.63 -7.55
CA CYS A 205 -1.03 11.71 -6.54
C CYS A 205 -0.27 11.95 -5.22
N ARG A 206 -0.90 12.59 -4.25
CA ARG A 206 -0.41 12.86 -2.88
C ARG A 206 -1.59 13.06 -1.95
N HIS A 207 -1.56 12.45 -0.77
CA HIS A 207 -2.66 12.52 0.19
C HIS A 207 -2.93 13.94 0.71
N GLU A 208 -1.98 14.53 1.43
CA GLU A 208 -2.10 15.92 1.85
C GLU A 208 -1.30 16.83 0.92
N MET A 209 -1.84 18.02 0.67
CA MET A 209 -1.13 19.09 -0.03
C MET A 209 0.20 19.44 0.67
N CYS A 210 0.36 19.16 1.97
CA CYS A 210 1.51 19.56 2.79
C CYS A 210 2.19 18.45 3.59
N ASP A 211 2.18 17.21 3.10
CA ASP A 211 2.85 16.07 3.76
C ASP A 211 4.27 15.76 3.25
N LEU A 212 4.82 16.46 2.23
CA LEU A 212 6.04 16.00 1.55
C LEU A 212 7.26 15.82 2.48
N HIS A 213 7.31 16.52 3.62
CA HIS A 213 8.36 16.33 4.64
C HIS A 213 8.24 14.99 5.43
N LEU A 214 7.03 14.42 5.49
CA LEU A 214 6.70 13.14 6.11
C LEU A 214 6.81 11.97 5.13
N THR A 215 6.56 12.21 3.84
CA THR A 215 6.35 11.18 2.81
C THR A 215 7.44 11.16 1.73
N THR A 216 8.40 12.07 1.78
CA THR A 216 9.54 12.11 0.85
C THR A 216 10.87 12.40 1.55
N ASN A 217 11.96 12.30 0.78
CA ASN A 217 13.30 12.73 1.18
C ASN A 217 13.57 14.25 1.00
N VAL A 218 12.57 15.10 0.70
CA VAL A 218 12.77 16.53 0.32
C VAL A 218 13.72 17.32 1.24
N LEU A 219 13.69 17.04 2.55
CA LEU A 219 14.56 17.70 3.54
C LEU A 219 16.05 17.37 3.43
N MET A 220 16.41 16.36 2.63
CA MET A 220 17.78 15.95 2.31
C MET A 220 18.24 16.47 0.93
N THR A 221 17.49 17.37 0.32
CA THR A 221 17.75 17.93 -1.01
C THR A 221 17.87 19.46 -0.95
N PRO A 222 18.46 20.12 -1.97
CA PRO A 222 18.47 21.59 -2.05
C PRO A 222 17.06 22.23 -2.02
N LEU A 223 16.03 21.47 -2.41
CA LEU A 223 14.63 21.90 -2.40
C LEU A 223 14.08 22.17 -0.98
N ALA A 224 14.72 21.66 0.07
CA ALA A 224 14.36 21.95 1.46
C ALA A 224 14.26 23.46 1.78
N SER A 225 15.03 24.28 1.07
CA SER A 225 15.01 25.75 1.16
C SER A 225 13.68 26.38 0.74
N LYS A 226 12.92 25.75 -0.16
CA LYS A 226 11.65 26.26 -0.73
C LYS A 226 10.42 25.86 0.08
N CYS A 227 10.55 24.94 1.04
CA CYS A 227 9.43 24.48 1.87
C CYS A 227 8.74 25.64 2.61
N THR A 228 7.40 25.69 2.53
CA THR A 228 6.52 26.64 3.25
C THR A 228 6.93 26.89 4.71
N LYS A 229 7.44 25.85 5.40
CA LYS A 229 8.27 26.00 6.61
C LYS A 229 9.48 25.07 6.51
N GLN A 230 10.67 25.66 6.48
CA GLN A 230 11.93 24.94 6.60
C GLN A 230 12.03 24.17 7.92
N PHE A 231 12.90 23.16 7.97
CA PHE A 231 13.13 22.34 9.15
C PHE A 231 13.56 23.17 10.37
N ARG A 232 12.96 22.89 11.53
CA ARG A 232 13.37 23.37 12.84
C ARG A 232 13.60 22.17 13.76
N PRO A 233 14.76 22.07 14.44
CA PRO A 233 15.04 20.99 15.37
C PRO A 233 14.14 21.06 16.61
N ALA A 234 13.99 19.94 17.30
CA ALA A 234 13.34 19.89 18.61
C ALA A 234 14.14 20.71 19.65
N ILE A 235 13.45 21.46 20.52
CA ILE A 235 14.07 22.30 21.56
C ILE A 235 13.33 22.09 22.88
N GLY A 236 14.00 21.52 23.89
CA GLY A 236 13.33 21.05 25.10
C GLY A 236 12.18 20.10 24.76
N ASN A 237 10.97 20.43 25.22
CA ASN A 237 9.74 19.70 24.94
C ASN A 237 9.05 20.09 23.60
N LEU A 238 9.57 21.10 22.88
CA LEU A 238 9.02 21.48 21.57
C LEU A 238 9.49 20.48 20.50
N PRO A 239 8.57 19.87 19.74
CA PRO A 239 8.93 18.89 18.72
C PRO A 239 9.62 19.54 17.52
N ALA A 240 10.43 18.73 16.81
CA ALA A 240 10.96 19.08 15.50
C ALA A 240 9.82 19.30 14.50
N THR A 241 9.95 20.31 13.63
CA THR A 241 8.90 20.67 12.67
C THR A 241 9.46 20.96 11.29
N ALA A 242 8.69 20.65 10.26
CA ALA A 242 8.85 21.11 8.89
C ALA A 242 7.45 21.24 8.27
N LYS A 243 7.33 21.91 7.12
CA LYS A 243 6.13 21.90 6.28
C LYS A 243 6.54 22.14 4.82
N CYS A 244 6.50 21.11 4.01
CA CYS A 244 6.78 21.17 2.58
C CYS A 244 5.49 20.77 1.84
N CYS A 245 4.99 21.63 0.96
CA CYS A 245 3.75 21.45 0.23
C CYS A 245 4.00 21.18 -1.25
N THR A 246 3.10 20.46 -1.90
CA THR A 246 3.15 20.22 -3.36
C THR A 246 3.17 21.52 -4.14
N THR A 247 2.52 22.57 -3.62
CA THR A 247 2.47 23.92 -4.18
C THR A 247 3.75 24.75 -3.97
N ASP A 248 4.72 24.26 -3.17
CA ASP A 248 6.06 24.88 -3.07
C ASP A 248 6.93 24.55 -4.31
N PHE A 249 6.61 23.46 -5.04
CA PHE A 249 7.46 22.84 -6.06
C PHE A 249 6.72 22.62 -7.39
N THR A 250 7.44 22.69 -8.51
CA THR A 250 6.94 22.24 -9.81
C THR A 250 6.85 20.71 -9.85
N LEU A 251 6.01 20.15 -10.73
CA LEU A 251 5.94 18.70 -10.93
C LEU A 251 7.31 18.11 -11.30
N SER A 252 8.06 18.79 -12.17
CA SER A 252 9.41 18.37 -12.56
C SER A 252 10.36 18.29 -11.37
N GLU A 253 10.31 19.23 -10.42
CA GLU A 253 11.15 19.19 -9.22
C GLU A 253 10.81 18.00 -8.33
N ILE A 254 9.51 17.72 -8.12
CA ILE A 254 9.07 16.58 -7.32
C ILE A 254 9.52 15.26 -7.98
N GLN A 255 9.25 15.08 -9.28
CA GLN A 255 9.52 13.80 -9.97
C GLN A 255 11.01 13.53 -10.22
N THR A 256 11.88 14.55 -10.25
CA THR A 256 13.31 14.38 -10.57
C THR A 256 14.23 14.46 -9.36
N GLN A 257 13.80 15.05 -8.25
CA GLN A 257 14.64 15.28 -7.07
C GLN A 257 14.08 14.66 -5.78
N MET A 258 12.82 14.20 -5.75
CA MET A 258 12.22 13.58 -4.58
C MET A 258 11.98 12.08 -4.76
N CYS A 259 12.26 11.34 -3.69
CA CYS A 259 11.94 9.92 -3.53
C CYS A 259 10.83 9.78 -2.48
N GLY A 260 9.81 8.98 -2.77
CA GLY A 260 8.81 8.58 -1.79
C GLY A 260 9.40 7.68 -0.70
N ARG A 261 8.89 7.81 0.53
CA ARG A 261 9.25 6.99 1.70
C ARG A 261 8.02 6.71 2.57
N MET A 262 8.13 5.80 3.54
CA MET A 262 7.03 5.55 4.47
C MET A 262 6.69 6.81 5.30
N SER A 263 5.40 7.07 5.47
CA SER A 263 4.89 8.30 6.08
C SER A 263 5.16 8.35 7.59
N SER A 264 6.12 9.20 7.98
CA SER A 264 6.63 9.25 9.36
C SER A 264 7.41 10.54 9.68
N SER A 265 7.67 10.80 10.95
CA SER A 265 8.81 11.64 11.37
C SER A 265 9.23 11.36 12.81
N ASN A 266 10.49 11.70 13.14
CA ASN A 266 10.98 11.72 14.51
C ASN A 266 10.76 13.11 15.15
N LYS A 267 9.80 13.20 16.08
CA LYS A 267 9.46 14.45 16.78
C LYS A 267 10.60 15.01 17.66
N HIS A 268 11.64 14.23 17.99
CA HIS A 268 12.77 14.68 18.82
C HIS A 268 14.03 15.05 18.01
N ALA A 269 13.95 15.02 16.68
CA ALA A 269 15.09 15.20 15.79
C ALA A 269 15.80 16.55 15.96
N LYS A 270 17.13 16.52 15.93
CA LYS A 270 18.01 17.70 15.90
C LYS A 270 18.51 18.02 14.49
N THR A 271 18.38 17.09 13.55
CA THR A 271 18.78 17.26 12.14
C THR A 271 17.69 16.78 11.17
N PRO A 272 17.68 17.26 9.91
CA PRO A 272 16.80 16.73 8.87
C PRO A 272 16.89 15.21 8.69
N GLN A 273 18.10 14.65 8.77
CA GLN A 273 18.31 13.20 8.62
C GLN A 273 17.67 12.42 9.77
N GLN A 274 17.85 12.87 11.02
CA GLN A 274 17.16 12.28 12.17
C GLN A 274 15.63 12.40 12.08
N TYR A 275 15.12 13.44 11.43
CA TYR A 275 13.68 13.70 11.28
C TYR A 275 13.02 12.68 10.34
N ILE A 276 13.70 12.32 9.25
CA ILE A 276 13.18 11.36 8.26
C ILE A 276 13.55 9.89 8.54
N SER A 277 14.49 9.61 9.45
CA SER A 277 15.01 8.25 9.73
C SER A 277 14.12 7.38 10.63
N HIS A 278 12.80 7.59 10.61
CA HIS A 278 11.84 6.83 11.41
C HIS A 278 10.91 6.05 10.49
N THR A 279 10.53 4.84 10.88
CA THR A 279 9.49 4.03 10.24
C THR A 279 8.66 3.41 11.35
N LYS A 280 7.34 3.25 11.12
CA LYS A 280 6.47 2.59 12.11
C LYS A 280 6.84 1.11 12.19
N SER A 281 6.77 0.51 13.37
CA SER A 281 7.23 -0.88 13.62
C SER A 281 6.48 -1.96 12.83
N PHE A 282 5.29 -1.66 12.33
CA PHE A 282 4.47 -2.56 11.49
C PHE A 282 4.64 -2.29 9.98
N GLN A 283 5.55 -1.39 9.59
CA GLN A 283 5.89 -1.04 8.21
C GLN A 283 7.35 -1.39 7.91
N THR A 284 7.79 -1.26 6.66
CA THR A 284 9.15 -1.63 6.23
C THR A 284 9.71 -0.66 5.20
N GLU A 285 11.03 -0.51 5.16
CA GLU A 285 11.75 0.25 4.12
C GLU A 285 12.29 -0.65 2.99
N LEU A 286 12.07 -1.97 3.05
CA LEU A 286 12.59 -2.93 2.06
C LEU A 286 12.14 -2.61 0.61
N TYR A 287 10.95 -2.03 0.46
CA TYR A 287 10.41 -1.60 -0.84
C TYR A 287 10.65 -0.11 -1.14
N ALA A 288 11.30 0.62 -0.22
CA ALA A 288 11.60 2.05 -0.31
C ALA A 288 13.05 2.37 -0.74
N HIS A 289 13.92 1.36 -0.86
CA HIS A 289 15.26 1.50 -1.44
C HIS A 289 15.21 1.97 -2.92
N ASP A 290 16.29 2.52 -3.47
CA ASP A 290 16.37 2.91 -4.90
C ASP A 290 15.31 3.91 -5.43
N CYS A 291 14.79 4.79 -4.57
CA CYS A 291 13.92 5.92 -4.93
C CYS A 291 12.57 5.54 -5.58
N PRO A 292 11.55 5.18 -4.79
CA PRO A 292 10.15 5.11 -5.25
C PRO A 292 9.69 6.44 -5.85
N HIS A 293 9.12 6.43 -7.06
CA HIS A 293 8.81 7.67 -7.78
C HIS A 293 7.40 8.15 -7.48
N ILE A 294 7.28 9.42 -7.08
CA ILE A 294 6.00 10.09 -6.85
C ILE A 294 5.32 10.32 -8.21
N GLN A 295 4.06 9.90 -8.33
CA GLN A 295 3.35 9.89 -9.61
C GLN A 295 2.64 11.21 -9.88
N SER A 296 2.79 11.76 -11.10
CA SER A 296 1.75 12.64 -11.64
C SER A 296 0.46 11.85 -11.83
N HIS A 297 -0.69 12.52 -11.86
CA HIS A 297 -1.97 11.84 -12.08
C HIS A 297 -1.99 11.06 -13.41
N LYS A 298 -1.35 11.57 -14.46
CA LYS A 298 -1.16 10.85 -15.74
C LYS A 298 -0.28 9.60 -15.59
N ASN A 299 0.83 9.67 -14.86
CA ASN A 299 1.68 8.48 -14.67
C ASN A 299 0.97 7.39 -13.86
N PHE A 300 0.15 7.78 -12.88
CA PHE A 300 -0.75 6.84 -12.20
C PHE A 300 -1.74 6.18 -13.17
N ILE A 301 -2.35 6.95 -14.07
CA ILE A 301 -3.25 6.41 -15.11
C ILE A 301 -2.50 5.42 -16.02
N ASP A 302 -1.26 5.74 -16.44
CA ASP A 302 -0.42 4.85 -17.25
C ASP A 302 -0.12 3.52 -16.51
N VAL A 303 0.32 3.59 -15.25
CA VAL A 303 0.68 2.40 -14.43
C VAL A 303 -0.52 1.50 -14.18
N VAL A 304 -1.69 2.06 -13.87
CA VAL A 304 -2.90 1.27 -13.61
C VAL A 304 -3.50 0.72 -14.91
N ASN A 305 -3.43 1.45 -16.03
CA ASN A 305 -3.81 0.90 -17.35
C ASN A 305 -2.92 -0.28 -17.77
N ALA A 306 -1.60 -0.16 -17.60
CA ALA A 306 -0.65 -1.22 -17.97
C ALA A 306 -0.87 -2.54 -17.18
N ASN A 307 -1.53 -2.46 -16.03
CA ASN A 307 -1.91 -3.58 -15.18
C ASN A 307 -3.42 -3.91 -15.23
N GLY A 308 -4.16 -3.41 -16.22
CA GLY A 308 -5.59 -3.70 -16.42
C GLY A 308 -6.52 -3.27 -15.28
N GLY A 309 -6.08 -2.33 -14.44
CA GLY A 309 -6.81 -1.88 -13.25
C GLY A 309 -7.88 -0.82 -13.52
N SER A 310 -8.76 -0.63 -12.55
CA SER A 310 -9.70 0.48 -12.48
C SER A 310 -9.14 1.59 -11.58
N PHE A 311 -9.67 2.80 -11.69
CA PHE A 311 -9.14 4.00 -11.03
C PHE A 311 -10.14 4.54 -10.04
N SER A 312 -9.68 5.01 -8.89
CA SER A 312 -10.49 5.85 -8.01
C SER A 312 -9.75 7.15 -7.64
N PRO A 313 -9.97 8.23 -8.41
CA PRO A 313 -9.42 9.55 -8.11
C PRO A 313 -10.18 10.25 -6.96
N GLU A 314 -9.47 10.69 -5.91
CA GLU A 314 -10.04 11.57 -4.88
C GLU A 314 -9.77 13.05 -5.16
N TYR A 315 -10.82 13.87 -5.12
CA TYR A 315 -10.72 15.33 -5.18
C TYR A 315 -10.29 15.98 -3.85
N LYS A 316 -8.99 16.00 -3.52
CA LYS A 316 -8.50 16.68 -2.31
C LYS A 316 -8.76 18.19 -2.34
N MET A 317 -8.84 18.80 -1.16
CA MET A 317 -9.13 20.24 -1.03
C MET A 317 -7.91 21.11 -1.34
N LEU A 318 -8.15 22.19 -2.09
CA LEU A 318 -7.11 23.09 -2.56
C LEU A 318 -6.92 24.30 -1.62
N ASP A 319 -5.70 24.81 -1.50
CA ASP A 319 -5.47 26.08 -0.79
C ASP A 319 -5.98 27.27 -1.62
N TYR A 320 -7.14 27.79 -1.20
CA TYR A 320 -7.78 28.98 -1.76
C TYR A 320 -6.83 30.19 -1.93
N LYS A 321 -5.80 30.34 -1.09
CA LYS A 321 -4.82 31.43 -1.22
C LYS A 321 -3.89 31.24 -2.41
N PHE A 322 -3.49 30.00 -2.68
CA PHE A 322 -2.71 29.62 -3.85
C PHE A 322 -3.58 29.65 -5.13
N THR A 323 -4.85 29.26 -5.02
CA THR A 323 -5.74 29.02 -6.16
C THR A 323 -6.69 30.17 -6.51
N LYS A 324 -6.41 31.42 -6.12
CA LYS A 324 -7.25 32.60 -6.45
C LYS A 324 -7.62 32.76 -7.94
N GLN A 325 -6.79 32.24 -8.85
CA GLN A 325 -7.02 32.23 -10.31
C GLN A 325 -7.17 30.81 -10.88
N TYR A 326 -7.51 29.83 -10.04
CA TYR A 326 -7.66 28.43 -10.41
C TYR A 326 -8.85 27.87 -9.62
N THR A 327 -10.05 27.95 -10.18
CA THR A 327 -11.28 27.67 -9.42
C THR A 327 -11.42 26.17 -9.09
N ARG A 328 -12.27 25.82 -8.12
CA ARG A 328 -12.63 24.41 -7.87
C ARG A 328 -13.18 23.76 -9.15
N GLN A 329 -13.97 24.47 -9.94
CA GLN A 329 -14.47 23.97 -11.22
C GLN A 329 -13.35 23.68 -12.24
N MET A 330 -12.32 24.53 -12.33
CA MET A 330 -11.14 24.26 -13.18
C MET A 330 -10.41 22.99 -12.73
N PHE A 331 -10.32 22.76 -11.41
CA PHE A 331 -9.76 21.52 -10.86
C PHE A 331 -10.55 20.28 -11.30
N LEU A 332 -11.88 20.27 -11.07
CA LEU A 332 -12.72 19.14 -11.46
C LEU A 332 -12.61 18.87 -12.97
N GLN A 333 -12.61 19.92 -13.79
CA GLN A 333 -12.46 19.81 -15.24
C GLN A 333 -11.10 19.26 -15.67
N GLN A 334 -10.00 19.68 -15.03
CA GLN A 334 -8.66 19.17 -15.35
C GLN A 334 -8.51 17.69 -14.98
N VAL A 335 -9.08 17.24 -13.86
CA VAL A 335 -9.07 15.82 -13.50
C VAL A 335 -9.95 14.99 -14.45
N LEU A 336 -11.17 15.45 -14.76
CA LEU A 336 -12.05 14.77 -15.71
C LEU A 336 -11.39 14.64 -17.09
N HIS A 337 -10.68 15.68 -17.53
CA HIS A 337 -9.96 15.68 -18.81
C HIS A 337 -8.89 14.58 -18.90
N ASP A 338 -8.18 14.29 -17.80
CA ASP A 338 -7.18 13.22 -17.76
C ASP A 338 -7.80 11.82 -17.93
N TYR A 339 -9.12 11.67 -17.80
CA TYR A 339 -9.88 10.44 -18.07
C TYR A 339 -10.66 10.45 -19.39
N ASN A 340 -10.54 11.47 -20.25
CA ASN A 340 -11.33 11.57 -21.50
C ASN A 340 -11.13 10.38 -22.48
N SER A 341 -9.98 9.70 -22.42
CA SER A 341 -9.66 8.53 -23.25
C SER A 341 -9.78 7.18 -22.51
N THR A 342 -10.31 7.20 -21.28
CA THR A 342 -10.48 6.03 -20.43
C THR A 342 -11.93 5.56 -20.47
N ASP A 343 -12.16 4.25 -20.44
CA ASP A 343 -13.49 3.67 -20.28
C ASP A 343 -14.15 4.23 -18.99
N PRO A 344 -15.29 4.96 -19.07
CA PRO A 344 -15.93 5.55 -17.90
C PRO A 344 -16.35 4.53 -16.85
N SER A 345 -16.64 3.29 -17.24
CA SER A 345 -17.00 2.22 -16.31
C SER A 345 -15.87 1.83 -15.35
N ARG A 346 -14.61 2.15 -15.70
CA ARG A 346 -13.41 1.88 -14.90
C ARG A 346 -12.99 3.03 -13.97
N VAL A 347 -13.72 4.15 -13.92
CA VAL A 347 -13.31 5.36 -13.15
C VAL A 347 -14.33 5.69 -12.06
N TYR A 348 -13.92 5.58 -10.79
CA TYR A 348 -14.74 5.79 -9.59
C TYR A 348 -14.33 7.05 -8.83
N PHE A 349 -14.98 8.17 -9.13
CA PHE A 349 -14.65 9.45 -8.51
C PHE A 349 -15.07 9.51 -7.05
N GLN A 350 -14.18 9.99 -6.18
CA GLN A 350 -14.46 10.12 -4.75
C GLN A 350 -14.08 11.50 -4.19
N GLY A 351 -14.65 11.86 -3.04
CA GLY A 351 -14.38 13.13 -2.38
C GLY A 351 -15.24 13.37 -1.15
N PHE A 352 -14.71 14.13 -0.19
CA PHE A 352 -15.44 14.57 1.01
C PHE A 352 -16.39 15.75 0.75
N GLU A 353 -16.15 16.54 -0.30
CA GLU A 353 -17.05 17.61 -0.72
C GLU A 353 -18.08 17.03 -1.70
N TRP A 354 -19.24 16.61 -1.19
CA TRP A 354 -20.24 15.88 -1.98
C TRP A 354 -20.78 16.67 -3.19
N GLU A 355 -20.75 18.00 -3.14
CA GLU A 355 -21.13 18.87 -4.27
C GLU A 355 -20.26 18.64 -5.53
N ASP A 356 -18.98 18.30 -5.36
CA ASP A 356 -18.11 17.93 -6.50
C ASP A 356 -18.59 16.63 -7.16
N LEU A 357 -19.12 15.69 -6.36
CA LEU A 357 -19.69 14.44 -6.87
C LEU A 357 -21.04 14.67 -7.56
N TYR A 358 -21.85 15.64 -7.12
CA TYR A 358 -23.07 16.05 -7.85
C TYR A 358 -22.75 16.62 -9.23
N TYR A 359 -21.59 17.28 -9.38
CA TYR A 359 -21.10 17.74 -10.67
C TYR A 359 -20.64 16.57 -11.57
N VAL A 360 -19.96 15.56 -11.00
CA VAL A 360 -19.52 14.34 -11.72
C VAL A 360 -20.68 13.40 -12.07
N ALA A 361 -21.67 13.26 -11.19
CA ALA A 361 -22.88 12.46 -11.40
C ALA A 361 -23.65 12.88 -12.67
N LYS A 362 -23.58 14.18 -13.01
CA LYS A 362 -24.15 14.78 -14.22
C LYS A 362 -23.24 14.69 -15.46
N LYS A 363 -22.24 13.79 -15.45
CA LYS A 363 -21.30 13.50 -16.56
C LYS A 363 -21.33 11.99 -16.88
N GLN A 364 -20.51 11.59 -17.87
CA GLN A 364 -20.36 10.19 -18.32
C GLN A 364 -19.90 9.18 -17.25
N PHE A 365 -19.54 9.64 -16.05
CA PHE A 365 -19.02 8.82 -14.95
C PHE A 365 -20.05 8.61 -13.82
N GLY A 366 -21.30 9.06 -13.98
CA GLY A 366 -22.22 9.20 -12.84
C GLY A 366 -22.69 7.92 -12.14
N LEU A 367 -22.45 6.74 -12.72
CA LEU A 367 -22.69 5.46 -12.03
C LEU A 367 -21.58 5.12 -11.02
N ASN A 368 -20.45 5.82 -11.06
CA ASN A 368 -19.21 5.49 -10.37
C ASN A 368 -18.75 6.66 -9.49
N THR A 369 -19.51 6.96 -8.42
CA THR A 369 -19.20 8.05 -7.48
C THR A 369 -19.29 7.61 -6.03
N PHE A 370 -18.22 7.82 -5.26
CA PHE A 370 -18.12 7.43 -3.85
C PHE A 370 -18.04 8.66 -2.94
N ALA A 371 -19.12 8.96 -2.22
CA ALA A 371 -19.20 10.06 -1.26
C ALA A 371 -18.44 9.73 0.03
N LEU A 372 -17.22 10.25 0.16
CA LEU A 372 -16.42 10.01 1.37
C LEU A 372 -17.08 10.69 2.58
N ASP A 373 -17.21 9.96 3.67
CA ASP A 373 -17.81 10.47 4.90
C ASP A 373 -16.89 10.28 6.12
N LYS A 374 -16.78 11.35 6.89
CA LYS A 374 -16.04 11.47 8.16
C LYS A 374 -16.84 12.20 9.24
N ASN A 375 -18.15 12.37 9.06
CA ASN A 375 -19.04 13.03 10.00
C ASN A 375 -19.43 12.06 11.12
N TRP A 376 -18.54 11.89 12.10
CA TRP A 376 -18.77 11.04 13.28
C TRP A 376 -20.02 11.40 14.09
N ILE A 377 -20.51 12.64 13.97
CA ILE A 377 -21.74 13.08 14.61
C ILE A 377 -22.96 12.33 14.02
N ALA A 378 -22.88 11.84 12.78
CA ALA A 378 -23.93 11.03 12.17
C ALA A 378 -24.20 9.70 12.91
N LEU A 379 -23.27 9.21 13.74
CA LEU A 379 -23.49 8.05 14.60
C LEU A 379 -24.44 8.33 15.78
N THR A 380 -24.69 9.61 16.12
CA THR A 380 -25.68 10.00 17.14
C THR A 380 -27.04 10.38 16.53
N TYR A 381 -27.17 10.35 15.20
CA TYR A 381 -28.39 10.74 14.52
C TYR A 381 -29.49 9.68 14.68
N THR A 382 -30.70 10.15 14.94
CA THR A 382 -31.91 9.34 14.78
C THR A 382 -32.09 8.90 13.33
N ARG A 383 -32.87 7.84 13.11
CA ARG A 383 -33.25 7.35 11.77
C ARG A 383 -33.73 8.48 10.84
N HIS A 384 -34.56 9.41 11.33
CA HIS A 384 -35.06 10.53 10.52
C HIS A 384 -33.94 11.52 10.13
N GLN A 385 -33.00 11.79 11.04
CA GLN A 385 -31.84 12.63 10.74
C GLN A 385 -30.91 11.97 9.72
N LEU A 386 -30.68 10.65 9.80
CA LEU A 386 -29.91 9.90 8.80
C LEU A 386 -30.55 9.93 7.40
N LEU A 387 -31.87 9.75 7.31
CA LEU A 387 -32.60 9.87 6.04
C LEU A 387 -32.39 11.26 5.41
N ASN A 388 -32.57 12.33 6.20
CA ASN A 388 -32.36 13.71 5.73
C ASN A 388 -30.88 13.99 5.39
N TYR A 389 -29.94 13.34 6.08
CA TYR A 389 -28.50 13.48 5.85
C TYR A 389 -28.06 12.85 4.52
N PHE A 390 -28.65 11.71 4.15
CA PHE A 390 -28.31 10.98 2.93
C PHE A 390 -29.13 11.37 1.69
N HIS A 391 -30.36 11.90 1.84
CA HIS A 391 -31.18 12.31 0.69
C HIS A 391 -30.45 13.16 -0.36
N PRO A 392 -29.63 14.18 0.00
CA PRO A 392 -28.89 14.96 -0.99
C PRO A 392 -28.01 14.15 -1.94
N LEU A 393 -27.48 13.00 -1.51
CA LEU A 393 -26.71 12.09 -2.36
C LEU A 393 -27.60 11.39 -3.38
N VAL A 394 -28.72 10.83 -2.90
CA VAL A 394 -29.72 10.12 -3.71
C VAL A 394 -30.33 11.07 -4.74
N ASP A 395 -30.76 12.26 -4.32
CA ASP A 395 -31.38 13.29 -5.18
C ASP A 395 -30.47 13.76 -6.32
N HIS A 396 -29.15 13.67 -6.13
CA HIS A 396 -28.14 14.06 -7.12
C HIS A 396 -27.54 12.90 -7.91
N GLY A 397 -28.02 11.67 -7.68
CA GLY A 397 -27.56 10.48 -8.41
C GLY A 397 -26.18 9.97 -7.98
N VAL A 398 -25.74 10.25 -6.76
CA VAL A 398 -24.48 9.69 -6.21
C VAL A 398 -24.73 8.26 -5.77
N THR A 399 -23.92 7.33 -6.28
CA THR A 399 -24.22 5.89 -6.20
C THR A 399 -23.82 5.20 -4.89
N ALA A 400 -22.81 5.69 -4.16
CA ALA A 400 -22.39 5.07 -2.91
C ALA A 400 -21.87 6.08 -1.88
N ILE A 401 -22.03 5.74 -0.60
CA ILE A 401 -21.31 6.35 0.51
C ILE A 401 -20.04 5.57 0.82
N ALA A 402 -18.99 6.29 1.21
CA ALA A 402 -17.69 5.73 1.55
C ALA A 402 -17.25 6.20 2.95
N PRO A 403 -17.77 5.56 4.02
CA PRO A 403 -17.45 5.89 5.39
C PRO A 403 -16.32 5.01 5.93
N SER A 404 -15.78 5.40 7.08
CA SER A 404 -14.78 4.54 7.73
C SER A 404 -15.38 3.28 8.36
N ILE A 405 -14.58 2.23 8.58
CA ILE A 405 -15.00 0.96 9.21
C ILE A 405 -15.67 1.20 10.57
N SER A 406 -15.13 2.09 11.41
CA SER A 406 -15.74 2.42 12.71
C SER A 406 -17.09 3.15 12.62
N MET A 407 -17.50 3.66 11.45
CA MET A 407 -18.85 4.19 11.24
C MET A 407 -19.85 3.11 10.80
N LEU A 408 -19.37 1.97 10.30
CA LEU A 408 -20.19 0.87 9.80
C LEU A 408 -20.47 -0.21 10.83
N LEU A 409 -19.56 -0.40 11.79
CA LEU A 409 -19.65 -1.47 12.80
C LEU A 409 -19.71 -0.92 14.22
N GLU A 410 -20.57 -1.54 15.02
CA GLU A 410 -20.65 -1.41 16.47
C GLU A 410 -20.63 -2.81 17.13
N VAL A 411 -20.64 -2.84 18.47
CA VAL A 411 -20.72 -4.07 19.26
C VAL A 411 -22.03 -4.08 20.03
N ASP A 412 -22.78 -5.17 19.92
CA ASP A 412 -24.05 -5.33 20.63
C ASP A 412 -23.89 -5.72 22.11
N THR A 413 -25.00 -5.91 22.81
CA THR A 413 -25.03 -6.31 24.24
C THR A 413 -24.49 -7.71 24.51
N GLU A 414 -24.32 -8.55 23.47
CA GLU A 414 -23.81 -9.92 23.57
C GLU A 414 -22.32 -10.00 23.18
N ASN A 415 -21.72 -8.88 22.76
CA ASN A 415 -20.35 -8.75 22.22
C ASN A 415 -20.18 -9.24 20.77
N ASN A 416 -21.25 -9.28 19.97
CA ASN A 416 -21.17 -9.53 18.54
C ASN A 416 -20.83 -8.24 17.78
N LEU A 417 -20.11 -8.38 16.66
CA LEU A 417 -19.94 -7.31 15.67
C LEU A 417 -21.25 -7.17 14.88
N VAL A 418 -21.83 -5.97 14.81
CA VAL A 418 -23.09 -5.73 14.08
C VAL A 418 -23.06 -4.43 13.27
N PRO A 419 -23.85 -4.30 12.19
CA PRO A 419 -23.99 -3.07 11.42
C PRO A 419 -24.60 -1.94 12.25
N THR A 420 -24.05 -0.72 12.15
CA THR A 420 -24.62 0.48 12.77
C THR A 420 -25.97 0.88 12.19
N LEU A 421 -26.73 1.72 12.92
CA LEU A 421 -27.92 2.38 12.36
C LEU A 421 -27.58 3.20 11.10
N TYR A 422 -26.42 3.85 11.07
CA TYR A 422 -25.90 4.57 9.89
C TYR A 422 -25.83 3.65 8.67
N ALA A 423 -25.19 2.48 8.81
CA ALA A 423 -25.06 1.49 7.74
C ALA A 423 -26.42 0.96 7.27
N LYS A 424 -27.32 0.65 8.21
CA LYS A 424 -28.68 0.16 7.94
C LYS A 424 -29.48 1.19 7.12
N VAL A 425 -29.49 2.46 7.50
CA VAL A 425 -30.25 3.51 6.79
C VAL A 425 -29.66 3.84 5.42
N ALA A 426 -28.32 3.83 5.26
CA ALA A 426 -27.70 4.01 3.94
C ALA A 426 -28.16 2.93 2.94
N ARG A 427 -28.15 1.66 3.37
CA ARG A 427 -28.60 0.52 2.56
C ARG A 427 -30.09 0.56 2.22
N GLU A 428 -30.94 0.99 3.16
CA GLU A 428 -32.39 1.16 2.94
C GLU A 428 -32.72 2.22 1.88
N LEU A 429 -31.86 3.24 1.73
CA LEU A 429 -31.96 4.25 0.66
C LEU A 429 -31.39 3.77 -0.68
N GLY A 430 -30.88 2.53 -0.77
CA GLY A 430 -30.28 1.98 -1.99
C GLY A 430 -28.88 2.52 -2.30
N LEU A 431 -28.23 3.23 -1.37
CA LEU A 431 -26.84 3.66 -1.53
C LEU A 431 -25.90 2.45 -1.38
N GLY A 432 -24.95 2.33 -2.30
CA GLY A 432 -23.81 1.45 -2.13
C GLY A 432 -22.95 1.87 -0.93
N ILE A 433 -22.18 0.93 -0.37
CA ILE A 433 -21.30 1.18 0.78
C ILE A 433 -19.88 0.74 0.45
N VAL A 434 -18.91 1.66 0.60
CA VAL A 434 -17.48 1.42 0.33
C VAL A 434 -16.63 1.73 1.58
N ALA A 435 -16.24 0.72 2.35
CA ALA A 435 -15.60 0.91 3.65
C ALA A 435 -14.12 1.34 3.55
N TRP A 436 -13.64 2.18 4.47
CA TRP A 436 -12.21 2.51 4.61
C TRP A 436 -11.64 2.53 6.05
N THR A 437 -10.40 2.14 6.33
CA THR A 437 -9.43 1.43 5.49
C THR A 437 -8.97 0.18 6.23
N LEU A 438 -9.09 -0.99 5.58
CA LEU A 438 -8.59 -2.25 6.12
C LEU A 438 -7.05 -2.26 6.13
N GLU A 439 -6.45 -2.78 7.20
CA GLU A 439 -4.99 -2.97 7.34
C GLU A 439 -4.15 -1.68 7.42
N ARG A 440 -4.75 -0.53 7.79
CA ARG A 440 -4.07 0.78 7.89
C ARG A 440 -3.48 1.11 9.28
N SER A 441 -3.57 0.17 10.22
CA SER A 441 -3.17 0.32 11.63
C SER A 441 -2.02 -0.61 12.03
N ASP A 442 -1.54 -0.45 13.26
CA ASP A 442 -0.81 -1.52 13.95
C ASP A 442 -1.77 -2.72 14.20
N ALA A 443 -1.19 -3.84 14.63
CA ALA A 443 -1.83 -5.11 14.97
C ALA A 443 -3.19 -4.95 15.68
N LEU A 444 -4.22 -5.71 15.23
CA LEU A 444 -5.55 -5.70 15.84
C LEU A 444 -5.55 -6.31 17.25
N SER A 445 -4.56 -7.15 17.55
CA SER A 445 -4.24 -7.58 18.92
C SER A 445 -3.91 -6.43 19.90
N LYS A 446 -3.61 -5.23 19.40
CA LYS A 446 -3.45 -3.99 20.17
C LYS A 446 -4.69 -3.07 20.06
N GLY A 447 -5.83 -3.60 19.61
CA GLY A 447 -7.09 -2.89 19.43
C GLY A 447 -7.24 -2.15 18.09
N GLY A 448 -6.31 -2.27 17.14
CA GLY A 448 -6.40 -1.66 15.80
C GLY A 448 -6.37 -0.12 15.75
N GLY A 449 -6.32 0.55 16.90
CA GLY A 449 -6.32 2.01 16.98
C GLY A 449 -7.61 2.63 16.42
N TRP A 450 -7.48 3.78 15.76
CA TRP A 450 -8.62 4.63 15.40
C TRP A 450 -9.61 3.98 14.40
N TYR A 451 -9.13 3.23 13.39
CA TYR A 451 -9.97 2.64 12.35
C TYR A 451 -10.91 1.53 12.86
N TYR A 452 -10.65 0.99 14.05
CA TYR A 452 -11.40 -0.09 14.69
C TYR A 452 -11.96 0.34 16.07
N SER A 453 -11.96 1.64 16.37
CA SER A 453 -12.17 2.16 17.72
C SER A 453 -13.51 1.75 18.35
N THR A 454 -14.60 1.74 17.57
CA THR A 454 -15.95 1.33 18.02
C THR A 454 -16.10 -0.15 18.33
N ILE A 455 -15.16 -0.99 17.85
CA ILE A 455 -15.18 -2.44 17.99
C ILE A 455 -13.94 -3.02 18.68
N SER A 456 -13.01 -2.16 19.10
CA SER A 456 -11.72 -2.53 19.71
C SER A 456 -11.86 -3.47 20.92
N GLN A 457 -12.96 -3.35 21.67
CA GLN A 457 -13.31 -4.18 22.82
C GLN A 457 -13.57 -5.66 22.50
N VAL A 458 -13.80 -6.04 21.24
CA VAL A 458 -13.96 -7.46 20.82
C VAL A 458 -12.80 -8.00 19.98
N LEU A 459 -11.84 -7.16 19.59
CA LEU A 459 -10.64 -7.59 18.87
C LEU A 459 -9.62 -8.22 19.84
N ARG A 460 -8.99 -9.33 19.42
CA ARG A 460 -8.06 -10.13 20.25
C ARG A 460 -6.76 -10.47 19.52
N THR A 461 -6.85 -10.69 18.21
CA THR A 461 -5.77 -11.17 17.36
C THR A 461 -5.78 -10.42 16.02
N ASP A 462 -4.70 -10.55 15.25
CA ASP A 462 -4.67 -9.96 13.92
C ASP A 462 -5.61 -10.68 12.94
N SER A 463 -5.95 -11.95 13.19
CA SER A 463 -6.90 -12.72 12.37
C SER A 463 -8.33 -12.19 12.43
N ASP A 464 -8.69 -11.42 13.46
CA ASP A 464 -10.00 -10.77 13.58
C ASP A 464 -10.28 -9.79 12.44
N VAL A 465 -9.25 -9.34 11.69
CA VAL A 465 -9.43 -8.55 10.46
C VAL A 465 -10.28 -9.29 9.41
N ILE A 466 -10.22 -10.63 9.38
CA ILE A 466 -11.03 -11.48 8.51
C ILE A 466 -12.48 -11.50 8.99
N LYS A 467 -12.73 -11.54 10.30
CA LYS A 467 -14.09 -11.47 10.86
C LYS A 467 -14.73 -10.11 10.59
N VAL A 468 -13.96 -9.02 10.76
CA VAL A 468 -14.41 -7.66 10.42
C VAL A 468 -14.74 -7.56 8.93
N LEU A 469 -13.89 -8.11 8.05
CA LEU A 469 -14.17 -8.13 6.61
C LEU A 469 -15.43 -8.95 6.26
N ASP A 470 -15.67 -10.06 6.95
CA ASP A 470 -16.84 -10.91 6.71
C ASP A 470 -18.16 -10.26 7.13
N VAL A 471 -18.19 -9.62 8.32
CA VAL A 471 -19.36 -8.85 8.81
C VAL A 471 -19.60 -7.60 7.96
N LEU A 472 -18.54 -6.94 7.47
CA LEU A 472 -18.69 -5.86 6.49
C LEU A 472 -19.34 -6.36 5.18
N TYR A 473 -18.93 -7.51 4.67
CA TYR A 473 -19.46 -8.04 3.41
C TYR A 473 -20.89 -8.59 3.56
N GLU A 474 -21.13 -9.50 4.51
CA GLU A 474 -22.43 -10.17 4.66
C GLU A 474 -23.47 -9.28 5.37
N ASP A 475 -23.14 -8.72 6.53
CA ASP A 475 -24.14 -8.08 7.41
C ASP A 475 -24.35 -6.61 7.09
N VAL A 476 -23.27 -5.87 6.78
CA VAL A 476 -23.36 -4.48 6.30
C VAL A 476 -23.75 -4.45 4.81
N GLY A 477 -23.22 -5.36 4.00
CA GLY A 477 -23.46 -5.39 2.55
C GLY A 477 -22.57 -4.42 1.78
N ILE A 478 -21.29 -4.29 2.16
CA ILE A 478 -20.37 -3.41 1.42
C ILE A 478 -20.12 -3.96 0.01
N MET A 479 -20.10 -3.06 -0.98
CA MET A 479 -19.84 -3.43 -2.38
C MET A 479 -18.34 -3.43 -2.72
N ALA A 480 -17.53 -2.77 -1.90
CA ALA A 480 -16.09 -2.65 -2.06
C ALA A 480 -15.41 -2.22 -0.74
N ILE A 481 -14.12 -2.52 -0.60
CA ILE A 481 -13.31 -2.12 0.56
C ILE A 481 -11.96 -1.51 0.15
N TRP A 482 -11.67 -0.35 0.74
CA TRP A 482 -10.36 0.28 0.72
C TRP A 482 -9.40 -0.44 1.66
N THR A 483 -8.20 -0.77 1.17
CA THR A 483 -7.18 -1.45 1.98
C THR A 483 -5.76 -1.00 1.66
N ASP A 484 -4.95 -0.83 2.70
CA ASP A 484 -3.51 -0.58 2.62
C ASP A 484 -2.73 -1.86 2.21
N TRP A 485 -3.38 -3.03 2.19
CA TRP A 485 -2.76 -4.32 1.82
C TRP A 485 -3.74 -5.26 1.08
N PRO A 486 -3.88 -5.12 -0.25
CA PRO A 486 -4.93 -5.79 -1.04
C PRO A 486 -4.99 -7.32 -0.97
N SER A 487 -3.90 -8.01 -0.59
CA SER A 487 -3.84 -9.47 -0.59
C SER A 487 -4.92 -10.15 0.27
N VAL A 488 -5.27 -9.58 1.43
CA VAL A 488 -6.21 -10.23 2.37
C VAL A 488 -7.63 -10.14 1.85
N ALA A 489 -8.05 -8.95 1.41
CA ALA A 489 -9.35 -8.76 0.77
C ALA A 489 -9.45 -9.51 -0.57
N THR A 490 -8.36 -9.60 -1.34
CA THR A 490 -8.29 -10.38 -2.59
C THR A 490 -8.46 -11.87 -2.35
N PHE A 491 -7.78 -12.43 -1.34
CA PHE A 491 -7.95 -13.83 -0.97
C PHE A 491 -9.41 -14.12 -0.61
N TYR A 492 -9.99 -13.31 0.27
CA TYR A 492 -11.37 -13.41 0.69
C TYR A 492 -12.35 -13.35 -0.50
N ALA A 493 -12.19 -12.34 -1.38
CA ALA A 493 -13.00 -12.18 -2.58
C ALA A 493 -12.90 -13.38 -3.54
N ASN A 494 -11.70 -13.94 -3.74
CA ASN A 494 -11.51 -15.12 -4.59
C ASN A 494 -12.15 -16.38 -3.98
N CYS A 495 -12.12 -16.53 -2.65
CA CYS A 495 -12.75 -17.66 -1.97
C CYS A 495 -14.28 -17.62 -1.97
N LYS A 496 -14.88 -16.42 -2.01
CA LYS A 496 -16.34 -16.22 -2.01
C LYS A 496 -16.92 -15.85 -3.39
N GLY A 497 -16.08 -15.71 -4.42
CA GLY A 497 -16.51 -15.42 -5.80
C GLY A 497 -16.89 -13.95 -6.05
N ILE A 498 -16.41 -13.02 -5.22
CA ILE A 498 -16.87 -11.62 -5.19
C ILE A 498 -16.16 -10.81 -6.28
N SER A 499 -16.94 -10.25 -7.22
CA SER A 499 -16.52 -9.23 -8.21
C SER A 499 -15.22 -9.54 -8.97
N LEU A 500 -15.01 -10.81 -9.34
CA LEU A 500 -13.75 -11.29 -9.96
C LEU A 500 -13.66 -10.98 -11.47
N ARG A 501 -12.53 -10.40 -11.88
CA ARG A 501 -12.21 -10.06 -13.29
C ARG A 501 -11.38 -11.13 -14.00
#